data_AF-A0A1V1ST78-F1
#
_entry.id   AF-A0A1V1ST78-F1
#
_cell.length_a   1.000
_cell.length_b   1.000
_cell.length_c   1.000
_cell.angle_alpha   90.00
_cell.angle_beta   90.00
_cell.angle_gamma   90.00
#
_symmetry.space_group_name_H-M   'P 1'
#
loop_
_entity.id
_entity.type
_entity.pdbx_description
1 polymer ?
#
loop_
_entity_poly.entity_id
_entity_poly.type
_entity_poly.pdbx_seq_one_letter_code
_entity_poly.pdbx_strand_id
1 'polypeptide(L)'
;MSEIYENSYLTLAAALASDDDRGFLPSNSIREKYLDKPVELADLGIEENAICVRRIYNYRTSFNKNVLETRGWTLQETLVPPQLLTFAALVSFEYREASFCEGGNDIALNPFCTRARDFDLAERHTNFSILEHDHPIEEVYRYWNQCIIQDYTRRNLKESKDRLPALSALAYK
;
A
#
# COMPACT_ATOMS: atom_id res chain seq x y z
N MET A 1 -11.34 -12.84 12.47
CA MET A 1 -10.29 -12.24 11.63
C MET A 1 -10.01 -10.79 12.02
N SER A 2 -11.04 -9.95 12.26
CA SER A 2 -10.82 -8.57 12.75
C SER A 2 -9.93 -8.50 13.98
N GLU A 3 -10.27 -9.27 15.03
CA GLU A 3 -9.53 -9.28 16.29
C GLU A 3 -8.05 -9.67 16.15
N ILE A 4 -7.69 -10.48 15.14
CA ILE A 4 -6.30 -10.91 14.92
C ILE A 4 -5.48 -9.73 14.41
N TYR A 5 -5.96 -9.07 13.36
CA TYR A 5 -5.24 -7.95 12.75
C TYR A 5 -5.32 -6.69 13.60
N GLU A 6 -6.48 -6.39 14.19
CA GLU A 6 -6.68 -5.22 15.03
C GLU A 6 -5.79 -5.25 16.29
N ASN A 7 -5.62 -6.42 16.90
CA ASN A 7 -4.79 -6.59 18.09
C ASN A 7 -3.34 -7.00 17.77
N SER A 8 -2.96 -7.07 16.48
CA SER A 8 -1.58 -7.35 16.12
C SER A 8 -0.67 -6.17 16.51
N TYR A 9 0.48 -6.45 17.11
CA TYR A 9 1.47 -5.39 17.37
C TYR A 9 2.05 -4.86 16.04
N LEU A 10 2.39 -5.77 15.14
CA LEU A 10 2.94 -5.48 13.82
C LEU A 10 2.48 -6.56 12.85
N THR A 11 1.94 -6.15 11.70
CA THR A 11 1.66 -7.05 10.57
C THR A 11 2.76 -6.91 9.52
N LEU A 12 3.31 -8.05 9.07
CA LEU A 12 4.30 -8.11 8.00
C LEU A 12 3.61 -8.52 6.69
N ALA A 13 3.74 -7.70 5.65
CA ALA A 13 3.20 -7.98 4.33
C ALA A 13 4.33 -8.29 3.33
N ALA A 14 4.44 -9.57 2.96
CA ALA A 14 5.31 -10.04 1.88
C ALA A 14 4.66 -9.78 0.50
N ALA A 15 4.59 -8.50 0.12
CA ALA A 15 3.72 -8.02 -0.96
C ALA A 15 4.08 -8.56 -2.36
N LEU A 16 5.33 -8.98 -2.55
CA LEU A 16 5.85 -9.51 -3.82
C LEU A 16 5.80 -11.03 -3.93
N ALA A 17 5.62 -11.75 -2.82
CA ALA A 17 5.57 -13.21 -2.86
C ALA A 17 4.23 -13.68 -3.45
N SER A 18 4.30 -14.62 -4.39
CA SER A 18 3.09 -15.23 -4.98
C SER A 18 2.35 -16.12 -3.99
N ASP A 19 3.11 -16.78 -3.14
CA ASP A 19 2.72 -17.83 -2.19
C ASP A 19 3.77 -17.93 -1.09
N ASP A 20 3.54 -18.83 -0.13
CA ASP A 20 4.39 -19.11 1.03
C ASP A 20 5.63 -19.98 0.70
N ASP A 21 5.69 -20.57 -0.49
CA ASP A 21 6.83 -21.35 -0.98
C ASP A 21 7.91 -20.47 -1.66
N ARG A 22 7.67 -19.16 -1.78
CA ARG A 22 8.57 -18.20 -2.45
C ARG A 22 9.11 -17.15 -1.49
N GLY A 23 10.35 -16.75 -1.71
CA GLY A 23 10.96 -15.63 -0.99
C GLY A 23 10.41 -14.27 -1.44
N PHE A 24 10.27 -13.33 -0.50
CA PHE A 24 9.79 -11.96 -0.76
C PHE A 24 10.90 -10.90 -0.77
N LEU A 25 12.16 -11.30 -0.51
CA LEU A 25 13.36 -10.44 -0.55
C LEU A 25 14.22 -10.57 -1.83
N PRO A 26 13.73 -11.01 -3.02
CA PRO A 26 14.62 -11.18 -4.15
C PRO A 26 15.21 -9.83 -4.61
N SER A 27 16.39 -9.88 -5.21
CA SER A 27 16.94 -8.81 -6.06
C SER A 27 16.05 -8.66 -7.29
N ASN A 28 14.87 -8.07 -7.10
CA ASN A 28 13.93 -7.92 -8.19
C ASN A 28 14.41 -6.77 -9.10
N SER A 29 14.26 -6.96 -10.40
CA SER A 29 14.48 -5.91 -11.41
C SER A 29 13.57 -4.69 -11.22
N ILE A 30 12.59 -4.79 -10.31
CA ILE A 30 11.68 -3.72 -9.94
C ILE A 30 12.38 -2.74 -8.99
N ARG A 31 13.03 -3.22 -7.92
CA ARG A 31 13.74 -2.41 -6.91
C ARG A 31 14.91 -1.68 -7.53
N GLU A 32 15.61 -2.29 -8.47
CA GLU A 32 16.67 -1.64 -9.25
C GLU A 32 16.23 -0.33 -9.92
N LYS A 33 14.94 -0.19 -10.26
CA LYS A 33 14.40 1.05 -10.86
C LYS A 33 14.30 2.20 -9.86
N TYR A 34 14.32 1.89 -8.56
CA TYR A 34 14.15 2.82 -7.45
C TYR A 34 15.40 2.93 -6.58
N LEU A 35 16.51 2.27 -6.96
CA LEU A 35 17.81 2.53 -6.35
C LEU A 35 18.34 3.90 -6.78
N ASP A 36 19.20 4.45 -5.93
CA ASP A 36 19.92 5.69 -6.22
C ASP A 36 20.82 5.51 -7.43
N LYS A 37 20.76 6.49 -8.34
CA LYS A 37 21.63 6.54 -9.51
C LYS A 37 22.47 7.82 -9.44
N PRO A 38 23.80 7.72 -9.61
CA PRO A 38 24.62 8.91 -9.65
C PRO A 38 24.29 9.74 -10.89
N VAL A 39 24.34 11.07 -10.74
CA VAL A 39 24.27 11.99 -11.87
C VAL A 39 25.69 12.27 -12.33
N GLU A 40 25.96 12.01 -13.61
CA GLU A 40 27.24 12.35 -14.21
C GLU A 40 27.35 13.88 -14.37
N LEU A 41 28.21 14.48 -13.56
CA LEU A 41 28.47 15.93 -13.55
C LEU A 41 29.96 16.25 -13.70
N ALA A 42 30.71 15.34 -14.32
CA ALA A 42 32.15 15.47 -14.54
C ALA A 42 32.48 16.76 -15.32
N ASP A 43 31.62 17.15 -16.26
CA ASP A 43 31.74 18.39 -17.04
C ASP A 43 31.68 19.67 -16.19
N LEU A 44 31.12 19.58 -14.98
CA LEU A 44 31.05 20.68 -14.01
C LEU A 44 32.16 20.62 -12.95
N GLY A 45 33.11 19.69 -13.07
CA GLY A 45 34.18 19.47 -12.09
C GLY A 45 33.70 18.90 -10.75
N ILE A 46 32.50 18.32 -10.72
CA ILE A 46 31.90 17.70 -9.53
C ILE A 46 32.33 16.23 -9.47
N GLU A 47 32.71 15.76 -8.27
CA GLU A 47 33.11 14.37 -8.04
C GLU A 47 31.99 13.36 -8.38
N GLU A 48 32.40 12.18 -8.84
CA GLU A 48 31.48 11.07 -9.09
C GLU A 48 30.74 10.68 -7.80
N ASN A 49 29.43 10.41 -7.89
CA ASN A 49 28.52 10.13 -6.76
C ASN A 49 28.27 11.30 -5.78
N ALA A 50 28.72 12.53 -6.06
CA ALA A 50 28.40 13.68 -5.21
C ALA A 50 26.89 14.00 -5.16
N ILE A 51 26.17 13.69 -6.24
CA ILE A 51 24.72 13.83 -6.34
C ILE A 51 24.13 12.52 -6.84
N CYS A 52 23.21 11.97 -6.08
CA CYS A 52 22.39 10.83 -6.46
C CYS A 52 20.95 11.26 -6.67
N VAL A 53 20.33 10.69 -7.70
CA VAL A 53 18.89 10.86 -7.96
C VAL A 53 18.18 9.53 -7.86
N ARG A 54 16.96 9.58 -7.35
CA ARG A 54 16.09 8.42 -7.22
C ARG A 54 14.77 8.69 -7.91
N ARG A 55 14.21 7.65 -8.53
CA ARG A 55 12.84 7.72 -9.03
C ARG A 55 11.86 7.72 -7.85
N ILE A 56 10.91 8.65 -7.85
CA ILE A 56 9.82 8.66 -6.86
C ILE A 56 8.99 7.38 -7.04
N TYR A 57 8.86 6.61 -5.97
CA TYR A 57 7.96 5.46 -5.90
C TYR A 57 6.57 5.94 -5.48
N ASN A 58 5.56 5.65 -6.30
CA ASN A 58 4.17 5.86 -5.96
C ASN A 58 3.46 4.51 -6.07
N TYR A 59 3.05 3.93 -4.95
CA TYR A 59 2.43 2.61 -4.91
C TYR A 59 1.08 2.57 -5.67
N ARG A 60 0.32 3.67 -5.70
CA ARG A 60 -0.98 3.75 -6.40
C ARG A 60 -0.85 3.71 -7.93
N THR A 61 0.22 4.30 -8.46
CA THR A 61 0.46 4.38 -9.91
C THR A 61 1.55 3.43 -10.40
N SER A 62 2.20 2.70 -9.51
CA SER A 62 3.24 1.76 -9.90
C SER A 62 2.64 0.61 -10.69
N PHE A 63 3.17 0.41 -11.90
CA PHE A 63 2.72 -0.61 -12.84
C PHE A 63 2.83 -2.05 -12.30
N ASN A 64 3.64 -2.26 -11.26
CA ASN A 64 3.77 -3.56 -10.60
C ASN A 64 2.86 -3.56 -9.37
N LYS A 65 1.61 -4.02 -9.56
CA LYS A 65 0.72 -4.27 -8.42
C LYS A 65 1.33 -5.33 -7.52
N ASN A 66 1.27 -5.08 -6.22
CA ASN A 66 1.63 -6.08 -5.23
C ASN A 66 0.71 -7.30 -5.40
N VAL A 67 1.25 -8.51 -5.30
CA VAL A 67 0.45 -9.74 -5.43
C VAL A 67 -0.66 -9.73 -4.38
N LEU A 68 -0.35 -9.28 -3.16
CA LEU A 68 -1.34 -9.21 -2.08
C LEU A 68 -2.53 -8.34 -2.48
N GLU A 69 -2.36 -7.21 -3.15
CA GLU A 69 -3.49 -6.34 -3.57
C GLU A 69 -4.45 -7.02 -4.55
N THR A 70 -4.06 -8.14 -5.17
CA THR A 70 -4.94 -8.89 -6.08
C THR A 70 -5.83 -9.90 -5.37
N ARG A 71 -5.65 -10.14 -4.08
CA ARG A 71 -6.38 -11.19 -3.31
C ARG A 71 -7.48 -10.55 -2.48
N GLY A 72 -8.70 -11.10 -2.49
CA GLY A 72 -9.82 -10.51 -1.76
C GLY A 72 -9.58 -10.43 -0.25
N TRP A 73 -9.07 -11.52 0.34
CA TRP A 73 -8.77 -11.62 1.77
C TRP A 73 -7.81 -10.56 2.28
N THR A 74 -6.85 -10.12 1.47
CA THR A 74 -5.77 -9.23 1.91
C THR A 74 -6.21 -7.77 2.07
N LEU A 75 -7.42 -7.40 1.63
CA LEU A 75 -7.92 -6.03 1.80
C LEU A 75 -8.04 -5.69 3.28
N GLN A 76 -8.70 -6.55 4.05
CA GLN A 76 -8.79 -6.37 5.50
C GLN A 76 -7.41 -6.57 6.18
N GLU A 77 -6.58 -7.49 5.70
CA GLU A 77 -5.21 -7.69 6.24
C GLU A 77 -4.34 -6.44 6.04
N THR A 78 -4.66 -5.62 5.03
CA THR A 78 -3.97 -4.38 4.72
C THR A 78 -4.59 -3.18 5.42
N LEU A 79 -5.90 -3.14 5.69
CA LEU A 79 -6.57 -1.95 6.22
C LEU A 79 -6.80 -1.96 7.74
N VAL A 80 -6.88 -3.15 8.35
CA VAL A 80 -7.24 -3.30 9.77
C VAL A 80 -6.07 -3.18 10.74
N PRO A 81 -4.85 -3.71 10.46
CA PRO A 81 -3.77 -3.67 11.44
C PRO A 81 -3.40 -2.26 11.89
N PRO A 82 -3.01 -2.04 13.16
CA PRO A 82 -2.55 -0.74 13.63
C PRO A 82 -1.20 -0.35 13.03
N GLN A 83 -0.33 -1.32 12.77
CA GLN A 83 0.99 -1.15 12.16
C GLN A 83 1.21 -2.20 11.07
N LEU A 84 1.66 -1.75 9.91
CA LEU A 84 1.89 -2.59 8.73
C LEU A 84 3.27 -2.30 8.15
N LEU A 85 4.12 -3.32 8.08
CA LEU A 85 5.40 -3.27 7.38
C LEU A 85 5.28 -4.06 6.07
N THR A 86 5.36 -3.36 4.95
CA THR A 86 5.16 -3.92 3.62
C THR A 86 6.50 -4.06 2.90
N PHE A 87 6.84 -5.29 2.52
CA PHE A 87 7.97 -5.61 1.66
C PHE A 87 7.50 -5.67 0.21
N ALA A 88 7.57 -4.53 -0.47
CA ALA A 88 7.26 -4.35 -1.87
C ALA A 88 8.53 -4.02 -2.68
N ALA A 89 8.39 -3.29 -3.79
CA ALA A 89 9.54 -2.74 -4.54
C ALA A 89 10.46 -1.90 -3.63
N LEU A 90 9.86 -1.11 -2.75
CA LEU A 90 10.49 -0.46 -1.61
C LEU A 90 9.81 -0.95 -0.33
N VAL A 91 10.54 -0.93 0.77
CA VAL A 91 9.95 -1.22 2.08
C VAL A 91 9.16 0.01 2.55
N SER A 92 7.93 -0.20 2.99
CA SER A 92 7.12 0.85 3.60
C SER A 92 6.60 0.43 4.97
N PHE A 93 6.54 1.38 5.89
CA PHE A 93 6.00 1.21 7.23
C PHE A 93 4.84 2.18 7.44
N GLU A 94 3.65 1.65 7.64
CA GLU A 94 2.41 2.42 7.78
C GLU A 94 1.79 2.15 9.15
N TYR A 95 1.53 3.22 9.88
CA TYR A 95 0.69 3.18 11.07
C TYR A 95 -0.52 4.10 10.85
N ARG A 96 -1.33 4.30 11.87
CA ARG A 96 -2.64 4.97 11.77
C ARG A 96 -2.54 6.42 11.28
N GLU A 97 -1.53 7.16 11.73
CA GLU A 97 -1.40 8.60 11.47
C GLU A 97 -0.27 8.96 10.50
N ALA A 98 0.66 8.06 10.17
CA ALA A 98 1.66 8.33 9.15
C ALA A 98 2.20 7.09 8.45
N SER A 99 3.06 7.35 7.47
CA SER A 99 3.53 6.34 6.54
C SER A 99 4.93 6.70 6.05
N PHE A 100 5.88 5.81 6.27
CA PHE A 100 7.26 5.97 5.88
C PHE A 100 7.60 5.01 4.76
N CYS A 101 8.43 5.44 3.83
CA CYS A 101 8.95 4.60 2.77
C CYS A 101 10.48 4.69 2.75
N GLU A 102 11.15 3.57 2.49
CA GLU A 102 12.60 3.51 2.24
C GLU A 102 13.04 4.53 1.16
N GLY A 103 12.10 4.88 0.27
CA GLY A 103 12.23 5.92 -0.74
C GLY A 103 12.56 7.33 -0.23
N GLY A 104 12.39 7.61 1.07
CA GLY A 104 12.63 8.92 1.68
C GLY A 104 11.52 9.95 1.45
N ASN A 105 10.52 9.63 0.62
CA ASN A 105 9.27 10.37 0.56
C ASN A 105 8.24 9.65 1.44
N ASP A 106 7.39 10.40 2.15
CA ASP A 106 6.17 9.82 2.72
C ASP A 106 5.37 9.14 1.59
N ILE A 107 4.46 8.24 1.96
CA ILE A 107 3.56 7.56 1.02
C ILE A 107 2.49 8.55 0.51
N ALA A 108 2.92 9.71 0.02
CA ALA A 108 2.08 10.78 -0.46
C ALA A 108 1.80 10.62 -1.94
N LEU A 109 0.60 11.02 -2.35
CA LEU A 109 0.24 11.15 -3.76
C LEU A 109 1.21 12.12 -4.43
N ASN A 110 1.81 11.73 -5.54
CA ASN A 110 2.57 12.68 -6.36
C ASN A 110 1.58 13.75 -6.87
N PRO A 111 1.70 15.03 -6.45
CA PRO A 111 0.72 16.07 -6.75
C PRO A 111 0.66 16.41 -8.25
N PHE A 112 1.63 15.95 -9.03
CA PHE A 112 1.73 16.21 -10.47
C PHE A 112 1.29 15.03 -11.35
N CYS A 113 0.88 13.89 -10.79
CA CYS A 113 0.72 12.64 -11.56
C CYS A 113 -0.55 11.81 -11.28
N THR A 114 -1.51 12.30 -10.51
CA THR A 114 -2.69 11.52 -10.11
C THR A 114 -3.82 11.58 -11.13
N ARG A 115 -4.26 10.40 -11.61
CA ARG A 115 -5.51 10.29 -12.37
C ARG A 115 -6.67 10.19 -11.37
N ALA A 116 -7.84 10.69 -11.75
CA ALA A 116 -9.03 10.68 -10.86
C ALA A 116 -9.39 9.28 -10.31
N ARG A 117 -9.10 8.20 -11.06
CA ARG A 117 -9.34 6.81 -10.62
C ARG A 117 -8.43 6.34 -9.48
N ASP A 118 -7.33 7.04 -9.22
CA ASP A 118 -6.39 6.69 -8.15
C ASP A 118 -6.95 7.09 -6.76
N PHE A 119 -8.03 7.90 -6.73
CA PHE A 119 -8.81 8.19 -5.53
C PHE A 119 -9.79 7.07 -5.14
N ASP A 120 -10.06 6.11 -6.04
CA ASP A 120 -11.01 5.00 -5.78
C ASP A 120 -10.37 3.83 -5.01
N LEU A 121 -9.11 3.97 -4.55
CA LEU A 121 -8.42 2.95 -3.77
C LEU A 121 -8.55 3.26 -2.29
N ALA A 122 -8.86 2.22 -1.51
CA ALA A 122 -8.93 2.32 -0.06
C ALA A 122 -7.54 2.66 0.52
N GLU A 123 -7.51 3.67 1.39
CA GLU A 123 -6.28 4.18 1.99
C GLU A 123 -6.30 3.92 3.49
N ARG A 124 -5.18 3.44 4.06
CA ARG A 124 -5.09 3.09 5.48
C ARG A 124 -5.40 4.28 6.39
N HIS A 125 -4.82 5.44 6.13
CA HIS A 125 -5.06 6.65 6.93
C HIS A 125 -6.53 7.10 6.86
N THR A 126 -7.12 7.16 5.66
CA THR A 126 -8.54 7.52 5.48
C THR A 126 -9.46 6.50 6.13
N ASN A 127 -9.17 5.20 5.98
CA ASN A 127 -9.91 4.13 6.62
C ASN A 127 -9.88 4.27 8.15
N PHE A 128 -8.70 4.55 8.71
CA PHE A 128 -8.56 4.78 10.14
C PHE A 128 -9.35 6.01 10.62
N SER A 129 -9.22 7.15 9.92
CA SER A 129 -9.97 8.36 10.24
C SER A 129 -11.47 8.10 10.29
N ILE A 130 -12.00 7.41 9.27
CA ILE A 130 -13.43 7.11 9.15
C ILE A 130 -13.92 6.15 10.24
N LEU A 131 -13.09 5.21 10.68
CA LEU A 131 -13.47 4.22 11.71
C LEU A 131 -13.41 4.77 13.14
N GLU A 132 -12.64 5.83 13.40
CA GLU A 132 -12.35 6.27 14.78
C GLU A 132 -12.93 7.65 15.11
N HIS A 133 -13.38 8.40 14.10
CA HIS A 133 -14.01 9.70 14.28
C HIS A 133 -15.47 9.65 13.85
N ASP A 134 -16.29 10.50 14.47
CA ASP A 134 -17.67 10.69 14.03
C ASP A 134 -17.69 11.43 12.69
N HIS A 135 -18.13 10.72 11.66
CA HIS A 135 -18.38 11.25 10.33
C HIS A 135 -19.88 11.18 10.00
N PRO A 136 -20.42 12.12 9.20
CA PRO A 136 -21.77 11.99 8.66
C PRO A 136 -21.93 10.67 7.91
N ILE A 137 -23.08 10.02 8.05
CA ILE A 137 -23.34 8.71 7.44
C ILE A 137 -23.17 8.73 5.92
N GLU A 138 -23.43 9.87 5.27
CA GLU A 138 -23.23 10.04 3.84
C GLU A 138 -21.76 9.98 3.43
N GLU A 139 -20.85 10.46 4.28
CA GLU A 139 -19.41 10.41 4.06
C GLU A 139 -18.88 8.98 4.22
N VAL A 140 -19.30 8.31 5.30
CA VAL A 140 -18.97 6.89 5.55
C VAL A 140 -19.47 6.02 4.41
N TYR A 141 -20.74 6.19 4.00
CA TYR A 141 -21.33 5.46 2.88
C TYR A 141 -20.59 5.73 1.57
N ARG A 142 -20.24 6.99 1.31
CA ARG A 142 -19.49 7.38 0.10
C ARG A 142 -18.14 6.69 0.06
N TYR A 143 -17.36 6.75 1.14
CA TYR A 143 -16.06 6.08 1.21
C TYR A 143 -16.18 4.56 1.08
N TRP A 144 -17.16 3.96 1.77
CA TRP A 144 -17.41 2.54 1.66
C TRP A 144 -17.72 2.12 0.22
N ASN A 145 -18.65 2.80 -0.44
CA ASN A 145 -19.09 2.45 -1.79
C ASN A 145 -18.07 2.80 -2.88
N GLN A 146 -17.38 3.94 -2.76
CA GLN A 146 -16.46 4.45 -3.78
C GLN A 146 -15.03 3.93 -3.62
N CYS A 147 -14.58 3.63 -2.40
CA CYS A 147 -13.22 3.17 -2.15
C CYS A 147 -13.17 1.69 -1.78
N ILE A 148 -13.84 1.30 -0.68
CA ILE A 148 -13.75 -0.07 -0.14
C ILE A 148 -14.33 -1.10 -1.12
N ILE A 149 -15.57 -0.89 -1.57
CA ILE A 149 -16.24 -1.82 -2.50
C ILE A 149 -15.58 -1.82 -3.88
N GLN A 150 -15.14 -0.66 -4.38
CA GLN A 150 -14.47 -0.58 -5.69
C GLN A 150 -13.12 -1.29 -5.69
N ASP A 151 -12.32 -1.15 -4.62
CA ASP A 151 -11.07 -1.89 -4.48
C ASP A 151 -11.38 -3.39 -4.34
N TYR A 152 -12.25 -3.77 -3.40
CA TYR A 152 -12.57 -5.17 -3.12
C TYR A 152 -13.07 -5.95 -4.35
N THR A 153 -13.97 -5.37 -5.12
CA THR A 153 -14.57 -6.02 -6.30
C THR A 153 -13.58 -6.25 -7.44
N ARG A 154 -12.44 -5.56 -7.44
CA ARG A 154 -11.34 -5.76 -8.40
C ARG A 154 -10.39 -6.88 -7.98
N ARG A 155 -10.54 -7.43 -6.77
CA ARG A 155 -9.68 -8.49 -6.22
C ARG A 155 -10.25 -9.87 -6.51
N ASN A 156 -9.36 -10.85 -6.59
CA ASN A 156 -9.66 -12.25 -6.85
C ASN A 156 -9.99 -12.99 -5.56
N LEU A 157 -11.06 -13.79 -5.60
CA LEU A 157 -11.40 -14.77 -4.57
C LEU A 157 -11.40 -16.15 -5.23
N LYS A 158 -10.69 -17.10 -4.61
CA LYS A 158 -10.72 -18.49 -5.05
C LYS A 158 -12.08 -19.12 -4.76
N GLU A 159 -12.63 -18.86 -3.58
CA GLU A 159 -13.92 -19.38 -3.13
C GLU A 159 -14.97 -18.25 -3.04
N SER A 160 -16.10 -18.41 -3.73
CA SER A 160 -17.14 -17.37 -3.75
C SER A 160 -17.82 -17.18 -2.38
N LYS A 161 -17.80 -18.21 -1.53
CA LYS A 161 -18.36 -18.17 -0.17
C LYS A 161 -17.58 -17.23 0.76
N ASP A 162 -16.31 -16.96 0.42
CA ASP A 162 -15.44 -16.08 1.20
C ASP A 162 -15.73 -14.59 0.96
N ARG A 163 -16.66 -14.26 0.05
CA ARG A 163 -16.96 -12.86 -0.31
C ARG A 163 -17.30 -11.95 0.86
N LEU A 164 -18.09 -12.43 1.83
CA LEU A 164 -18.43 -11.62 3.00
C LEU A 164 -17.39 -11.79 4.12
N PRO A 165 -16.92 -13.01 4.44
CA PRO A 165 -15.85 -13.20 5.42
C PRO A 165 -14.55 -12.42 5.14
N ALA A 166 -14.18 -12.22 3.88
CA ALA A 166 -12.96 -11.50 3.48
C ALA A 166 -13.03 -9.97 3.64
N LEU A 167 -14.23 -9.42 3.90
CA LEU A 167 -14.45 -7.98 4.11
C LEU A 167 -15.04 -7.68 5.50
N SER A 168 -15.40 -8.70 6.27
CA SER A 168 -16.20 -8.56 7.49
C SER A 168 -15.50 -7.73 8.56
N ALA A 169 -14.17 -7.77 8.63
CA ALA A 169 -13.44 -6.98 9.62
C ALA A 169 -13.57 -5.47 9.41
N LEU A 170 -13.85 -5.02 8.18
CA LEU A 170 -14.04 -3.61 7.87
C LEU A 170 -15.46 -3.12 8.20
N ALA A 171 -16.41 -4.04 8.42
CA ALA A 171 -17.81 -3.74 8.70
C ALA A 171 -18.19 -3.89 10.19
N TYR A 172 -17.25 -4.26 11.05
CA TYR A 172 -17.52 -4.63 12.44
C TYR A 172 -17.31 -3.47 13.44
N LYS A 173 -16.73 -2.34 12.99
CA LYS A 173 -16.50 -1.15 13.82
C LYS A 173 -17.60 -0.11 13.61
#